data_AF-A0A0F9T1L9-F1
#
_entry.id   AF-A0A0F9T1L9-F1
#
_cell.length_a   1.000
_cell.length_b   1.000
_cell.length_c   1.000
_cell.angle_alpha   90.00
_cell.angle_beta   90.00
_cell.angle_gamma   90.00
#
_symmetry.space_group_name_H-M   'P 1'
#
loop_
_entity.id
_entity.type
_entity.pdbx_description
1 polymer ?
#
loop_
_entity_poly.entity_id
_entity_poly.type
_entity_poly.pdbx_seq_one_letter_code
_entity_poly.pdbx_strand_id
1 'polypeptide(L)'
;MKTNVSEKQASASQTKLINYRTYNLDKSKITPIDRRSIFGNHFIIGKHGNREEVIELYRQDFRIRIRTDPDFKKRVRELMGKTLGCWCTPLPCHGDVIIEYLEGLE
;
A
#
# COMPACT_ATOMS: atom_id res chain seq x y z
N MET A 1 -25.31 -28.22 14.32
CA MET A 1 -26.10 -27.22 13.57
C MET A 1 -25.14 -26.16 13.08
N LYS A 2 -24.88 -26.13 11.76
CA LYS A 2 -25.18 -24.99 10.87
C LYS A 2 -24.37 -23.74 11.28
N THR A 3 -23.39 -23.27 10.52
CA THR A 3 -23.35 -23.13 9.05
C THR A 3 -21.92 -22.91 8.56
N ASN A 4 -21.54 -23.67 7.53
CA ASN A 4 -20.59 -23.24 6.51
C ASN A 4 -21.07 -21.90 5.94
N VAL A 5 -20.20 -20.89 5.94
CA VAL A 5 -20.33 -19.74 5.04
C VAL A 5 -19.14 -19.79 4.10
N SER A 6 -19.24 -20.70 3.14
CA SER A 6 -18.58 -20.54 1.85
C SER A 6 -19.43 -19.54 1.08
N GLU A 7 -19.05 -18.27 1.08
CA GLU A 7 -19.55 -17.30 0.11
C GLU A 7 -18.37 -16.69 -0.62
N LYS A 8 -18.35 -16.99 -1.93
CA LYS A 8 -17.42 -16.57 -2.96
C LYS A 8 -17.05 -15.09 -2.83
N GLN A 9 -15.76 -14.79 -2.64
CA GLN A 9 -15.20 -13.54 -3.14
C GLN A 9 -14.59 -13.80 -4.51
N ALA A 10 -15.13 -13.12 -5.52
CA ALA A 10 -14.54 -13.04 -6.84
C ALA A 10 -13.05 -12.72 -6.71
N SER A 11 -12.20 -13.51 -7.35
CA SER A 11 -10.74 -13.32 -7.35
C SER A 11 -10.41 -11.99 -8.03
N ALA A 12 -10.41 -10.90 -7.27
CA ALA A 12 -9.69 -9.70 -7.64
C ALA A 12 -8.21 -10.11 -7.75
N SER A 13 -7.57 -9.77 -8.87
CA SER A 13 -6.13 -9.99 -9.03
C SER A 13 -5.39 -9.38 -7.84
N GLN A 14 -4.39 -10.08 -7.31
CA GLN A 14 -3.61 -9.59 -6.17
C GLN A 14 -2.92 -8.25 -6.49
N THR A 15 -3.00 -7.28 -5.58
CA THR A 15 -2.24 -6.03 -5.66
C THR A 15 -0.75 -6.36 -5.58
N LYS A 16 0.08 -5.77 -6.45
CA LYS A 16 1.52 -6.07 -6.50
C LYS A 16 2.33 -4.84 -6.16
N LEU A 17 3.43 -5.01 -5.42
CA LEU A 17 4.43 -3.96 -5.21
C LEU A 17 5.69 -4.28 -6.02
N ILE A 18 6.15 -3.32 -6.82
CA ILE A 18 7.32 -3.47 -7.68
C ILE A 18 8.29 -2.31 -7.54
N ASN A 19 9.58 -2.59 -7.80
CA ASN A 19 10.61 -1.56 -7.78
C ASN A 19 10.52 -0.70 -9.04
N TYR A 20 10.22 0.58 -8.87
CA TYR A 20 9.98 1.50 -10.00
C TYR A 20 11.21 1.83 -10.85
N ARG A 21 12.43 1.55 -10.34
CA ARG A 21 13.69 1.72 -11.06
C ARG A 21 14.01 0.54 -11.96
N THR A 22 13.72 -0.68 -11.52
CA THR A 22 14.19 -1.91 -12.18
C THR A 22 13.11 -2.64 -12.96
N TYR A 23 11.83 -2.30 -12.77
CA TYR A 23 10.75 -2.99 -13.46
C TYR A 23 10.62 -2.53 -14.92
N ASN A 24 10.80 -3.48 -15.85
CA ASN A 24 10.77 -3.24 -17.29
C ASN A 24 9.37 -3.43 -17.90
N LEU A 25 8.34 -2.89 -17.25
CA LEU A 25 6.97 -2.84 -17.78
C LEU A 25 6.66 -1.45 -18.33
N ASP A 26 5.61 -1.40 -19.15
CA ASP A 26 4.94 -0.16 -19.51
C ASP A 26 4.49 0.59 -18.24
N LYS A 27 5.15 1.73 -17.98
CA LYS A 27 4.90 2.57 -16.81
C LYS A 27 3.47 3.11 -16.77
N SER A 28 2.75 3.14 -17.90
CA SER A 28 1.33 3.53 -17.94
C SER A 28 0.43 2.60 -17.12
N LYS A 29 0.89 1.37 -16.85
CA LYS A 29 0.15 0.35 -16.09
C LYS A 29 0.50 0.30 -14.62
N ILE A 30 1.40 1.17 -14.16
CA ILE A 30 1.88 1.21 -12.78
C ILE A 30 1.28 2.41 -12.08
N THR A 31 0.74 2.20 -10.88
CA THR A 31 0.30 3.27 -10.00
C THR A 31 1.46 3.70 -9.10
N PRO A 32 2.07 4.88 -9.31
CA PRO A 32 3.16 5.35 -8.46
C PRO A 32 2.61 5.69 -7.07
N ILE A 33 3.27 5.14 -6.04
CA ILE A 33 2.96 5.43 -4.63
C ILE A 33 4.12 6.16 -3.95
N ASP A 34 5.04 6.76 -4.71
CA ASP A 34 6.18 7.48 -4.12
C ASP A 34 5.73 8.72 -3.32
N ARG A 35 6.68 9.38 -2.65
CA ARG A 35 6.42 10.52 -1.75
C ARG A 35 5.62 11.67 -2.39
N ARG A 36 5.62 11.81 -3.71
CA ARG A 36 4.87 12.87 -4.40
C ARG A 36 3.40 12.49 -4.61
N SER A 37 3.06 11.22 -4.46
CA SER A 37 1.68 10.73 -4.49
C SER A 37 0.98 10.98 -3.15
N ILE A 38 -0.34 10.96 -3.18
CA ILE A 38 -1.17 10.99 -1.96
C ILE A 38 -0.95 9.78 -1.04
N PHE A 39 -0.37 8.70 -1.56
CA PHE A 39 -0.09 7.45 -0.84
C PHE A 39 1.33 7.43 -0.25
N GLY A 40 2.14 8.43 -0.56
CA GLY A 40 3.56 8.46 -0.25
C GLY A 40 3.85 8.56 1.24
N ASN A 41 4.98 7.99 1.65
CA ASN A 41 5.54 8.19 2.98
C ASN A 41 6.24 9.55 3.09
N HIS A 42 5.68 10.46 3.90
CA HIS A 42 6.26 11.77 4.20
C HIS A 42 7.41 11.72 5.22
N PHE A 43 7.54 10.61 5.96
CA PHE A 43 8.66 10.39 6.86
C PHE A 43 9.93 10.07 6.07
N ILE A 44 11.09 10.52 6.57
CA ILE A 44 12.36 10.55 5.81
C ILE A 44 13.41 9.81 6.64
N ILE A 45 13.99 8.75 6.05
CA ILE A 45 15.10 8.01 6.65
C ILE A 45 16.26 8.97 6.96
N GLY A 46 16.84 8.84 8.15
CA GLY A 46 17.92 9.70 8.65
C GLY A 46 17.46 11.03 9.26
N LYS A 47 16.22 11.46 9.00
CA LYS A 47 15.63 12.65 9.65
C LYS A 47 14.59 12.28 10.72
N HIS A 48 13.71 11.33 10.41
CA HIS A 48 12.63 10.89 11.29
C HIS A 48 12.87 9.50 11.88
N GLY A 49 13.98 8.84 11.53
CA GLY A 49 14.35 7.51 12.01
C GLY A 49 15.10 6.67 10.99
N ASN A 50 15.38 5.41 11.34
CA ASN A 50 15.80 4.36 10.42
C ASN A 50 14.62 3.90 9.53
N ARG A 51 14.84 2.91 8.66
CA ARG A 51 13.81 2.47 7.68
C ARG A 51 12.58 1.92 8.38
N GLU A 52 12.78 1.08 9.38
CA GLU A 52 11.74 0.39 10.13
C GLU A 52 10.90 1.41 10.90
N GLU A 53 11.54 2.37 11.57
CA GLU A 53 10.89 3.46 12.29
C GLU A 53 10.03 4.34 11.37
N VAL A 54 10.54 4.75 10.20
CA VAL A 54 9.74 5.59 9.29
C VAL A 54 8.59 4.84 8.62
N ILE A 55 8.67 3.51 8.51
CA ILE A 55 7.55 2.68 8.05
C ILE A 55 6.51 2.55 9.14
N GLU A 56 6.91 2.38 10.40
CA GLU A 56 5.97 2.35 11.51
C GLU A 56 5.27 3.70 11.71
N LEU A 57 6.00 4.82 11.59
CA LEU A 57 5.40 6.16 11.58
C LEU A 57 4.38 6.30 10.43
N TYR A 58 4.72 5.80 9.24
CA TYR A 58 3.78 5.77 8.12
C TYR A 58 2.55 4.93 8.41
N ARG A 59 2.72 3.75 9.01
CA ARG A 59 1.61 2.87 9.39
C ARG A 59 0.64 3.55 10.34
N GLN A 60 1.16 4.27 11.33
CA GLN A 60 0.34 5.05 12.26
C GLN A 60 -0.42 6.19 11.57
N ASP A 61 0.26 6.99 10.75
CA ASP A 61 -0.36 8.05 9.94
C ASP A 61 -1.44 7.49 9.00
N PHE A 62 -1.12 6.39 8.30
CA PHE A 62 -2.01 5.71 7.39
C PHE A 62 -3.30 5.27 8.09
N ARG A 63 -3.21 4.60 9.25
CA ARG A 63 -4.38 4.19 10.05
C ARG A 63 -5.25 5.37 10.46
N ILE A 64 -4.64 6.47 10.89
CA ILE A 64 -5.36 7.69 11.23
C ILE A 64 -6.12 8.18 10.00
N ARG A 65 -5.44 8.33 8.86
CA ARG A 65 -6.05 8.80 7.61
C ARG A 65 -7.16 7.88 7.11
N ILE A 66 -7.00 6.56 7.18
CA ILE A 66 -8.06 5.60 6.85
C ILE A 66 -9.32 5.82 7.69
N ARG A 67 -9.17 6.20 8.97
CA ARG A 67 -10.29 6.45 9.89
C ARG A 67 -10.92 7.83 9.72
N THR A 68 -10.11 8.85 9.44
CA THR A 68 -10.54 10.25 9.49
C THR A 68 -10.78 10.89 8.12
N ASP A 69 -10.26 10.29 7.04
CA ASP A 69 -10.36 10.81 5.67
C ASP A 69 -11.05 9.75 4.75
N PRO A 70 -12.39 9.87 4.57
CA PRO A 70 -13.15 8.96 3.73
C PRO A 70 -12.70 8.93 2.27
N ASP A 71 -12.23 10.06 1.74
CA ASP A 71 -11.77 10.18 0.36
C ASP A 71 -10.42 9.48 0.17
N PHE A 72 -9.49 9.64 1.13
CA PHE A 72 -8.26 8.85 1.14
C PHE A 72 -8.56 7.36 1.22
N LYS A 73 -9.44 6.93 2.14
CA LYS A 73 -9.86 5.52 2.24
C LYS A 73 -10.46 5.00 0.94
N LYS A 74 -11.26 5.79 0.23
CA LYS A 74 -11.80 5.43 -1.09
C LYS A 74 -10.67 5.22 -2.10
N ARG A 75 -9.75 6.19 -2.22
CA ARG A 75 -8.62 6.13 -3.16
C ARG A 75 -7.65 4.98 -2.87
N VAL A 76 -7.45 4.64 -1.60
CA VAL A 76 -6.68 3.45 -1.20
C VAL A 76 -7.38 2.18 -1.70
N ARG A 77 -8.70 2.04 -1.49
CA ARG A 77 -9.45 0.88 -1.98
C ARG A 77 -9.40 0.73 -3.51
N GLU A 78 -9.32 1.84 -4.24
CA GLU A 78 -9.12 1.83 -5.71
C GLU A 78 -7.75 1.27 -6.14
N LEU A 79 -6.82 1.02 -5.21
CA LEU A 79 -5.54 0.35 -5.49
C LEU A 79 -5.67 -1.17 -5.58
N MET A 80 -6.80 -1.75 -5.15
CA MET A 80 -7.02 -3.19 -5.18
C MET A 80 -6.83 -3.76 -6.60
N GLY A 81 -5.92 -4.73 -6.71
CA GLY A 81 -5.54 -5.39 -7.96
C GLY A 81 -4.68 -4.57 -8.92
N LYS A 82 -4.22 -3.38 -8.51
CA LYS A 82 -3.25 -2.60 -9.28
C LYS A 82 -1.82 -3.04 -9.01
N THR A 83 -0.93 -2.65 -9.92
CA THR A 83 0.52 -2.74 -9.70
C THR A 83 1.01 -1.40 -9.13
N LEU A 84 1.52 -1.41 -7.91
CA LEU A 84 2.05 -0.26 -7.20
C LEU A 84 3.55 -0.12 -7.44
N GLY A 85 3.99 1.08 -7.81
CA GLY A 85 5.38 1.40 -8.05
C GLY A 85 5.98 2.18 -6.88
N CYS A 86 7.04 1.66 -6.27
CA CYS A 86 7.83 2.38 -5.28
C CYS A 86 9.34 2.17 -5.52
N TRP A 87 10.15 3.11 -5.05
CA TRP A 87 11.61 3.07 -5.21
C TRP A 87 12.33 2.22 -4.14
N CYS A 88 11.65 1.89 -3.03
CA CYS A 88 12.25 1.25 -1.86
C CYS A 88 12.26 -0.28 -1.89
N THR A 89 11.20 -0.91 -2.42
CA THR A 89 11.10 -2.38 -2.54
C THR A 89 12.29 -2.92 -3.36
N PRO A 90 12.90 -4.08 -3.05
CA PRO A 90 12.45 -5.15 -2.15
C PRO A 90 12.76 -4.93 -0.67
N LEU A 91 13.39 -3.82 -0.29
CA LEU A 91 13.55 -3.49 1.14
C LEU A 91 12.18 -3.10 1.72
N PRO A 92 12.00 -3.19 3.05
CA PRO A 92 10.76 -2.77 3.70
C PRO A 92 10.29 -1.42 3.15
N CYS A 93 9.01 -1.36 2.79
CA CYS A 93 8.41 -0.26 2.04
C CYS A 93 7.06 0.12 2.63
N HIS A 94 6.70 1.39 2.52
CA HIS A 94 5.36 1.84 2.90
C HIS A 94 4.25 1.21 2.04
N GLY A 95 4.60 0.73 0.84
CA GLY A 95 3.70 -0.02 -0.01
C GLY A 95 3.25 -1.35 0.60
N ASP A 96 4.06 -1.94 1.48
CA ASP A 96 3.70 -3.18 2.19
C ASP A 96 2.51 -2.94 3.12
N VAL A 97 2.51 -1.82 3.86
CA VAL A 97 1.39 -1.38 4.71
C VAL A 97 0.09 -1.24 3.91
N ILE A 98 0.17 -0.62 2.72
CA ILE A 98 -1.00 -0.47 1.85
C ILE A 98 -1.55 -1.83 1.43
N ILE A 99 -0.67 -2.77 1.07
CA ILE A 99 -1.08 -4.13 0.64
C ILE A 99 -1.70 -4.89 1.80
N GLU A 100 -1.08 -4.89 2.98
CA GLU A 100 -1.62 -5.53 4.19
C GLU A 100 -3.05 -5.04 4.51
N TYR A 101 -3.28 -3.73 4.43
CA TYR A 101 -4.62 -3.15 4.58
C TYR A 101 -5.62 -3.66 3.53
N LEU A 102 -5.21 -3.74 2.26
CA LEU A 102 -6.06 -4.21 1.16
C LEU A 102 -6.37 -5.71 1.24
N GLU A 103 -5.46 -6.48 1.82
CA GLU A 103 -5.60 -7.93 2.05
C GLU A 103 -6.35 -8.24 3.36
N GLY A 104 -6.67 -7.22 4.17
CA GLY A 104 -7.36 -7.40 5.45
C GLY A 104 -6.49 -8.04 6.54
N LEU A 105 -5.16 -7.88 6.43
CA LEU A 105 -4.17 -8.41 7.37
C LEU A 105 -3.80 -7.43 8.49
N GLU A 106 -4.43 -6.26 8.50
CA GLU A 106 -4.18 -5.16 9.43
C GLU A 106 -5.43 -4.72 10.22
#